data_AF-A0A7X6TVZ3-F1
#
_entry.id   AF-A0A7X6TVZ3-F1
#
_cell.length_a   1.000
_cell.length_b   1.000
_cell.length_c   1.000
_cell.angle_alpha   90.00
_cell.angle_beta   90.00
_cell.angle_gamma   90.00
#
_symmetry.space_group_name_H-M   'P 1'
#
loop_
_entity.id
_entity.type
_entity.pdbx_description
1 polymer ?
#
loop_
_entity_poly.entity_id
_entity_poly.type
_entity_poly.pdbx_seq_one_letter_code
_entity_poly.pdbx_strand_id
1 'polypeptide(L)'
;PLPLPAKPTLMIYAAPASLLLAGYMSSANSKSLPMVYFILTLSLLFYALSLLKLPTLLSLPFAPSYSSFTFPFVISSTAARSTYLFLSDTSQGPQWLSWIVKMQPWIALALCTYTLIRFAQFQFTPLPMAKTATVK
;
A
#
# COMPACT_ATOMS: atom_id res chain seq x y z
N PRO A 1 21.49 -0.62 9.26
CA PRO A 1 20.94 -0.99 7.92
C PRO A 1 20.02 -2.21 8.03
N LEU A 2 18.85 -2.20 7.37
CA LEU A 2 17.94 -3.36 7.39
C LEU A 2 18.50 -4.50 6.52
N PRO A 3 18.37 -5.77 6.96
CA PRO A 3 18.70 -6.95 6.15
C PRO A 3 17.97 -6.94 4.80
N LEU A 4 18.60 -7.47 3.74
CA LEU A 4 18.01 -7.54 2.39
C LEU A 4 16.57 -8.10 2.36
N PRO A 5 16.24 -9.19 3.10
CA PRO A 5 14.87 -9.71 3.14
C PRO A 5 13.88 -8.82 3.90
N ALA A 6 14.35 -7.90 4.74
CA ALA A 6 13.51 -7.00 5.53
C ALA A 6 13.27 -5.65 4.82
N LYS A 7 14.02 -5.30 3.77
CA LYS A 7 13.86 -4.02 3.05
C LYS A 7 12.42 -3.73 2.57
N PRO A 8 11.63 -4.72 2.11
CA PRO A 8 10.22 -4.50 1.75
C PRO A 8 9.35 -3.91 2.87
N THR A 9 9.67 -4.15 4.15
CA THR A 9 8.87 -3.65 5.29
C THR A 9 8.92 -2.13 5.44
N LEU A 10 9.92 -1.48 4.84
CA LEU A 10 9.99 -0.02 4.77
C LEU A 10 8.76 0.61 4.10
N MET A 11 8.05 -0.13 3.25
CA MET A 11 6.82 0.40 2.62
C MET A 11 5.68 0.62 3.60
N ILE A 12 5.70 0.02 4.80
CA ILE A 12 4.68 0.24 5.82
C ILE A 12 4.64 1.71 6.25
N TYR A 13 5.76 2.44 6.16
CA TYR A 13 5.82 3.86 6.51
C TYR A 13 4.94 4.77 5.64
N ALA A 14 4.42 4.29 4.51
CA ALA A 14 3.46 5.06 3.72
C ALA A 14 2.00 4.91 4.17
N ALA A 15 1.71 3.99 5.07
CA ALA A 15 0.37 3.76 5.59
C ALA A 15 -0.15 4.81 6.61
N PRO A 16 0.65 5.43 7.51
CA PRO A 16 0.14 6.23 8.63
C PRO A 16 -0.80 7.36 8.21
N ALA A 17 -0.43 8.17 7.21
CA ALA A 17 -1.26 9.28 6.76
C ALA A 17 -2.58 8.81 6.12
N SER A 18 -2.52 7.74 5.33
CA SER A 18 -3.71 7.12 4.72
C SER A 18 -4.63 6.50 5.77
N LEU A 19 -4.07 5.87 6.81
CA LEU A 19 -4.82 5.30 7.93
C LEU A 19 -5.47 6.41 8.78
N LEU A 20 -4.76 7.50 9.02
CA LEU A 20 -5.31 8.69 9.68
C LEU A 20 -6.46 9.29 8.87
N LEU A 21 -6.33 9.40 7.55
CA LEU A 21 -7.41 9.90 6.70
C LEU A 21 -8.63 8.98 6.74
N ALA A 22 -8.43 7.67 6.55
CA ALA A 22 -9.50 6.69 6.63
C ALA A 22 -10.22 6.72 7.98
N GLY A 23 -9.45 6.79 9.08
CA GLY A 23 -9.97 6.92 10.44
C GLY A 23 -10.77 8.20 10.62
N TYR A 24 -10.21 9.34 10.20
CA TYR A 24 -10.88 10.64 10.27
C TYR A 24 -12.20 10.67 9.50
N MET A 25 -12.22 10.09 8.29
CA MET A 25 -13.43 10.00 7.48
C MET A 25 -14.51 9.11 8.12
N SER A 26 -14.12 8.07 8.84
CA SER A 26 -15.05 7.11 9.48
C SER A 26 -15.59 7.61 10.83
N SER A 27 -14.75 8.25 11.65
CA SER A 27 -15.08 8.56 13.05
C SER A 27 -15.61 9.97 13.30
N ALA A 28 -15.30 10.93 12.44
CA ALA A 28 -15.63 12.33 12.72
C ALA A 28 -17.10 12.66 12.38
N ASN A 29 -17.86 13.12 13.38
CA ASN A 29 -19.25 13.59 13.21
C ASN A 29 -19.32 14.89 12.39
N SER A 30 -18.47 15.87 12.71
CA SER A 30 -18.31 17.12 11.96
C SER A 30 -16.91 17.17 11.33
N LYS A 31 -16.84 17.01 10.00
CA LYS A 31 -15.57 16.95 9.25
C LYS A 31 -15.17 18.34 8.79
N SER A 32 -13.98 18.80 9.18
CA SER A 32 -13.45 20.09 8.74
C SER A 32 -12.70 19.93 7.40
N LEU A 33 -13.13 20.69 6.40
CA LEU A 33 -12.52 20.65 5.06
C LEU A 33 -11.00 20.91 5.06
N PRO A 34 -10.46 21.89 5.81
CA PRO A 34 -9.02 22.12 5.85
C PRO A 34 -8.22 20.91 6.36
N MET A 35 -8.75 20.21 7.37
CA MET A 35 -8.11 19.02 7.93
C MET A 35 -8.13 17.86 6.93
N VAL A 36 -9.25 17.65 6.24
CA VAL A 36 -9.37 16.63 5.19
C VAL A 36 -8.32 16.86 4.10
N TYR A 37 -8.21 18.08 3.59
CA TYR A 37 -7.23 18.41 2.55
C TYR A 37 -5.78 18.28 3.03
N PHE A 38 -5.49 18.63 4.29
CA PHE A 38 -4.18 18.48 4.88
C PHE A 38 -3.76 17.00 4.94
N ILE A 39 -4.60 16.14 5.53
CA ILE A 39 -4.29 14.71 5.66
C ILE A 39 -4.29 14.04 4.28
N LEU A 40 -5.20 14.42 3.37
CA LEU A 40 -5.24 13.91 1.98
C LEU A 40 -3.93 14.21 1.24
N THR A 41 -3.44 15.44 1.32
CA THR A 41 -2.17 15.84 0.68
C THR A 41 -1.01 15.01 1.22
N LEU A 42 -0.97 14.81 2.55
CA LEU A 42 0.06 14.00 3.19
C LEU A 42 -0.03 12.52 2.79
N SER A 43 -1.25 11.97 2.70
CA SER A 43 -1.51 10.60 2.24
C SER A 43 -1.04 10.41 0.79
N LEU A 44 -1.35 11.33 -0.11
CA LEU A 44 -0.93 11.29 -1.51
C LEU A 44 0.59 11.43 -1.66
N LEU A 45 1.23 12.27 -0.85
CA LEU A 45 2.70 12.39 -0.83
C LEU A 45 3.35 11.05 -0.47
N PHE A 46 2.90 10.41 0.60
CA PHE A 46 3.41 9.09 0.99
C PHE A 46 3.12 8.01 -0.05
N TYR A 47 1.94 8.04 -0.67
CA TYR A 47 1.59 7.12 -1.77
C TYR A 47 2.53 7.29 -2.97
N ALA A 48 2.81 8.52 -3.38
CA ALA A 48 3.74 8.82 -4.47
C ALA A 48 5.16 8.35 -4.15
N LEU A 49 5.67 8.61 -2.94
CA LEU A 49 6.97 8.13 -2.49
C LEU A 49 7.05 6.60 -2.52
N SER A 50 5.98 5.91 -2.11
CA SER A 50 5.89 4.45 -2.20
C SER A 50 5.91 3.95 -3.64
N LEU A 51 5.16 4.57 -4.55
CA LEU A 51 5.18 4.21 -5.96
C LEU A 51 6.57 4.35 -6.58
N LEU A 52 7.33 5.39 -6.22
CA LEU A 52 8.70 5.57 -6.71
C LEU A 52 9.67 4.49 -6.18
N LYS A 53 9.49 4.01 -4.95
CA LYS A 53 10.34 2.97 -4.33
C LYS A 53 9.92 1.56 -4.71
N LEU A 54 8.68 1.37 -5.14
CA LEU A 54 8.09 0.06 -5.44
C LEU A 54 8.89 -0.74 -6.49
N PRO A 55 9.32 -0.20 -7.66
CA PRO A 55 10.09 -0.97 -8.65
C PRO A 55 11.42 -1.49 -8.08
N THR A 56 12.13 -0.64 -7.34
CA THR A 56 13.42 -0.99 -6.69
C THR A 56 13.25 -2.08 -5.64
N LEU A 57 12.10 -2.12 -4.96
CA LEU A 57 11.83 -3.14 -3.94
C LEU A 57 11.28 -4.44 -4.53
N LEU A 58 10.53 -4.37 -5.63
CA LEU A 58 10.04 -5.53 -6.38
C LEU A 58 11.14 -6.26 -7.17
N SER A 59 12.26 -5.59 -7.46
CA SER A 59 13.41 -6.21 -8.12
C SER A 59 14.28 -7.07 -7.17
N LEU A 60 13.98 -7.09 -5.87
CA LEU A 60 14.69 -7.91 -4.89
C LEU A 60 14.31 -9.39 -5.02
N PRO A 61 15.11 -10.35 -4.52
CA PRO A 61 14.65 -11.72 -4.38
C PRO A 61 13.38 -11.79 -3.53
N PHE A 62 12.53 -12.78 -3.79
CA PHE A 62 11.29 -12.95 -3.01
C PHE A 62 11.62 -13.12 -1.52
N ALA A 63 10.87 -12.41 -0.69
CA ALA A 63 10.84 -12.61 0.75
C ALA A 63 9.39 -12.47 1.22
N PRO A 64 8.95 -13.19 2.27
CA PRO A 64 7.60 -13.04 2.83
C PRO A 64 7.23 -11.59 3.20
N SER A 65 8.22 -10.73 3.45
CA SER A 65 8.05 -9.30 3.69
C SER A 65 7.43 -8.52 2.52
N TYR A 66 7.35 -9.08 1.31
CA TYR A 66 6.66 -8.50 0.14
C TYR A 66 5.18 -8.19 0.42
N SER A 67 4.57 -8.90 1.38
CA SER A 67 3.23 -8.58 1.91
C SER A 67 3.07 -7.13 2.36
N SER A 68 4.16 -6.47 2.76
CA SER A 68 4.19 -5.06 3.17
C SER A 68 3.79 -4.08 2.06
N PHE A 69 3.81 -4.51 0.78
CA PHE A 69 3.35 -3.69 -0.35
C PHE A 69 1.83 -3.66 -0.51
N THR A 70 1.09 -4.50 0.21
CA THR A 70 -0.38 -4.59 0.03
C THR A 70 -1.10 -3.54 0.87
N PHE A 71 -0.89 -3.58 2.19
CA PHE A 71 -1.61 -2.75 3.15
C PHE A 71 -1.55 -1.24 2.85
N PRO A 72 -0.38 -0.61 2.61
CA PRO A 72 -0.29 0.84 2.36
C PRO A 72 -1.05 1.28 1.11
N PHE A 73 -1.07 0.46 0.06
CA PHE A 73 -1.75 0.78 -1.20
C PHE A 73 -3.26 0.59 -1.09
N VAL A 74 -3.71 -0.50 -0.46
CA VAL A 74 -5.14 -0.75 -0.22
C VAL A 74 -5.73 0.32 0.69
N ILE A 75 -5.08 0.65 1.82
CA ILE A 75 -5.61 1.66 2.74
C ILE A 75 -5.62 3.06 2.11
N SER A 76 -4.62 3.40 1.29
CA SER A 76 -4.62 4.66 0.53
C SER A 76 -5.79 4.73 -0.44
N SER A 77 -6.07 3.65 -1.18
CA SER A 77 -7.24 3.57 -2.06
C SER A 77 -8.57 3.73 -1.31
N THR A 78 -8.71 3.11 -0.15
CA THR A 78 -9.92 3.21 0.67
C THR A 78 -10.09 4.63 1.23
N ALA A 79 -9.00 5.24 1.71
CA ALA A 79 -9.01 6.59 2.25
C ALA A 79 -9.33 7.64 1.17
N ALA A 80 -8.72 7.55 -0.01
CA ALA A 80 -9.01 8.45 -1.11
C ALA A 80 -10.49 8.33 -1.57
N ARG A 81 -11.03 7.10 -1.61
CA ARG A 81 -12.43 6.87 -1.98
C ARG A 81 -13.39 7.48 -0.96
N SER A 82 -13.16 7.29 0.34
CA SER A 82 -14.02 7.87 1.38
C SER A 82 -13.97 9.39 1.38
N THR A 83 -12.78 9.97 1.17
CA THR A 83 -12.62 11.42 0.99
C THR A 83 -13.34 11.95 -0.25
N TYR A 84 -13.25 11.25 -1.38
CA TYR A 84 -13.96 11.65 -2.60
C TYR A 84 -15.47 11.67 -2.41
N LEU A 85 -16.05 10.64 -1.78
CA LEU A 85 -17.49 10.59 -1.49
C LEU A 85 -17.94 11.78 -0.63
N PHE A 86 -17.18 12.08 0.43
CA PHE A 86 -17.48 13.23 1.28
C PHE A 86 -17.39 14.57 0.53
N LEU A 87 -16.37 14.74 -0.31
CA LEU A 87 -16.19 15.98 -1.07
C LEU A 87 -17.21 16.14 -2.22
N SER A 88 -17.69 15.03 -2.79
CA SER A 88 -18.79 15.07 -3.76
C SER A 88 -20.10 15.48 -3.10
N ASP A 89 -20.38 15.00 -1.88
CA ASP A 89 -21.58 15.38 -1.14
C ASP A 89 -21.57 16.87 -0.75
N THR A 90 -20.39 17.43 -0.51
CA THR A 90 -20.21 18.87 -0.19
C THR A 90 -20.04 19.77 -1.41
N SER A 91 -20.13 19.24 -2.65
CA SER A 91 -19.94 20.00 -3.91
C SER A 91 -18.58 20.72 -4.04
N GLN A 92 -17.58 20.31 -3.25
CA GLN A 92 -16.23 20.90 -3.25
C GLN A 92 -15.15 19.91 -3.69
N GLY A 93 -15.54 18.79 -4.33
CA GLY A 93 -14.62 17.77 -4.80
C GLY A 93 -13.85 18.19 -6.06
N PRO A 94 -12.51 18.26 -6.02
CA PRO A 94 -11.74 18.60 -7.20
C PRO A 94 -11.73 17.42 -8.19
N GLN A 95 -11.83 17.74 -9.48
CA GLN A 95 -12.04 16.72 -10.52
C GLN A 95 -10.87 15.74 -10.66
N TRP A 96 -9.64 16.15 -10.34
CA TRP A 96 -8.45 15.28 -10.35
C TRP A 96 -8.54 14.14 -9.34
N LEU A 97 -9.24 14.32 -8.22
CA LEU A 97 -9.38 13.29 -7.19
C LEU A 97 -10.19 12.09 -7.70
N SER A 98 -11.18 12.33 -8.57
CA SER A 98 -11.96 11.25 -9.21
C SER A 98 -11.07 10.29 -10.01
N TRP A 99 -10.04 10.83 -10.66
CA TRP A 99 -9.10 10.02 -11.45
C TRP A 99 -8.25 9.14 -10.53
N ILE A 100 -7.72 9.69 -9.43
CA ILE A 100 -6.93 8.94 -8.45
C ILE A 100 -7.74 7.81 -7.81
N VAL A 101 -8.98 8.09 -7.40
CA VAL A 101 -9.87 7.09 -6.77
C VAL A 101 -10.21 5.94 -7.73
N LYS A 102 -10.23 6.20 -9.03
CA LYS A 102 -10.41 5.14 -10.05
C LYS A 102 -9.14 4.32 -10.27
N MET A 103 -7.96 4.94 -10.20
CA MET A 103 -6.68 4.28 -10.51
C MET A 103 -6.08 3.50 -9.34
N GLN A 104 -6.13 4.04 -8.12
CA GLN A 104 -5.53 3.40 -6.94
C GLN A 104 -6.01 1.97 -6.65
N PRO A 105 -7.31 1.63 -6.79
CA PRO A 105 -7.79 0.26 -6.59
C PRO A 105 -7.15 -0.75 -7.53
N TRP A 106 -6.94 -0.38 -8.80
CA TRP A 106 -6.33 -1.26 -9.80
C TRP A 106 -4.87 -1.57 -9.46
N ILE A 107 -4.12 -0.57 -9.01
CA ILE A 107 -2.73 -0.74 -8.56
C ILE A 107 -2.68 -1.63 -7.32
N ALA A 108 -3.55 -1.38 -6.34
CA ALA A 108 -3.61 -2.17 -5.12
C ALA A 108 -3.98 -3.64 -5.41
N LEU A 109 -4.97 -3.86 -6.29
CA LEU A 109 -5.37 -5.20 -6.72
C LEU A 109 -4.21 -5.94 -7.40
N ALA A 110 -3.54 -5.29 -8.37
CA ALA A 110 -2.40 -5.88 -9.07
C ALA A 110 -1.28 -6.28 -8.10
N LEU A 111 -0.95 -5.42 -7.12
CA LEU A 111 0.05 -5.72 -6.09
C LEU A 111 -0.35 -6.87 -5.17
N CYS A 112 -1.62 -6.91 -4.73
CA CYS A 112 -2.15 -8.00 -3.92
C CYS A 112 -2.09 -9.33 -4.68
N THR A 113 -2.56 -9.36 -5.93
CA THR A 113 -2.51 -10.56 -6.78
C THR A 113 -1.08 -11.01 -7.03
N TYR A 114 -0.16 -10.09 -7.36
CA TYR A 114 1.26 -10.41 -7.54
C TYR A 114 1.86 -11.03 -6.28
N THR A 115 1.61 -10.43 -5.12
CA THR A 115 2.14 -10.92 -3.84
C THR A 115 1.58 -12.29 -3.51
N LEU A 116 0.27 -12.50 -3.73
CA LEU A 116 -0.39 -13.78 -3.53
C LEU A 116 0.24 -14.89 -4.39
N ILE A 117 0.47 -14.63 -5.68
CA ILE A 117 1.10 -15.60 -6.60
C ILE A 117 2.49 -15.98 -6.10
N ARG A 118 3.31 -15.01 -5.70
CA ARG A 118 4.67 -15.27 -5.20
C ARG A 118 4.68 -16.08 -3.90
N PHE A 119 3.72 -15.81 -3.01
CA PHE A 119 3.52 -16.61 -1.80
C PHE A 119 3.07 -18.03 -2.10
N ALA A 120 2.12 -18.22 -3.03
CA ALA A 120 1.68 -19.54 -3.46
C ALA A 120 2.85 -20.33 -4.07
N GLN A 121 3.63 -19.70 -4.96
CA GLN A 121 4.84 -20.30 -5.52
C GLN A 121 5.81 -20.72 -4.42
N PHE A 122 6.10 -19.87 -3.44
CA PHE A 122 6.97 -20.21 -2.33
C PHE A 122 6.46 -21.40 -1.50
N GLN A 123 5.17 -21.46 -1.22
CA GLN A 123 4.57 -22.52 -0.41
C GLN A 123 4.51 -23.87 -1.13
N PHE A 124 4.25 -23.85 -2.44
CA PHE A 124 4.07 -25.06 -3.25
C PHE A 124 5.34 -25.50 -3.99
N THR A 125 6.42 -24.71 -3.97
CA THR A 125 7.73 -25.15 -4.49
C THR A 125 8.39 -26.03 -3.44
N PRO A 126 8.59 -27.34 -3.69
CA PRO A 126 9.31 -28.19 -2.76
C PRO A 126 10.72 -27.64 -2.55
N LEU A 127 11.12 -27.48 -1.28
CA LEU A 127 12.47 -27.05 -0.97
C LEU A 127 13.46 -28.03 -1.62
N PRO A 128 14.50 -27.55 -2.32
CA PRO A 128 15.57 -28.43 -2.76
C PRO A 128 16.10 -29.15 -1.52
N MET A 129 15.94 -30.47 -1.49
CA MET A 129 16.45 -31.33 -0.42
C MET A 129 17.90 -30.93 -0.19
N ALA A 130 18.18 -30.41 1.01
CA ALA A 130 19.53 -30.09 1.42
C ALA A 130 20.38 -31.32 1.13
N LYS A 131 21.38 -31.19 0.25
CA LYS A 131 22.38 -32.24 0.05
C LYS A 131 22.90 -32.57 1.44
N THR A 132 22.51 -33.72 1.96
CA THR A 132 23.05 -34.29 3.19
C THR A 132 24.56 -34.27 3.00
N ALA A 133 25.23 -33.39 3.74
CA ALA A 133 26.67 -33.33 3.75
C ALA A 133 27.13 -34.72 4.19
N THR A 134 27.60 -35.51 3.25
CA THR A 134 28.31 -36.75 3.49
C THR A 134 29.55 -36.37 4.30
N VAL A 135 29.46 -36.52 5.61
CA VAL A 135 30.61 -36.57 6.49
C VAL A 135 31.35 -37.86 6.11
N LYS A 136 32.47 -37.70 5.43
CA LYS A 136 33.50 -38.72 5.27
C LYS A 136 34.68 -38.33 6.14
#